data_AF-A0A6M3K226-F1
#
_entry.id   AF-A0A6M3K226-F1
#
_cell.length_a   1.000
_cell.length_b   1.000
_cell.length_c   1.000
_cell.angle_alpha   90.00
_cell.angle_beta   90.00
_cell.angle_gamma   90.00
#
_symmetry.space_group_name_H-M   'P 1'
#
loop_
_entity.id
_entity.type
_entity.pdbx_description
1 polymer ?
#
loop_
_entity_poly.entity_id
_entity_poly.type
_entity_poly.pdbx_seq_one_letter_code
_entity_poly.pdbx_strand_id
1 'polypeptide(L)'
;MKVKRVNRYYCEYCKKSGCSARHMRHHEERCTMNPGRKCGMCGLIDAEQQPMETLLAVLPDPALFWKDWAFTYTAEIQKAVADLREIADGCPACILAALLQKGIPVGAIYDFNFREECDGVWARFNEEKYGEEPA
;
A
#
# COMPACT_ATOMS: atom_id res chain seq x y z
N MET A 1 13.66 -37.82 -11.76
CA MET A 1 13.19 -36.54 -11.17
C MET A 1 14.39 -35.82 -10.55
N LYS A 2 14.69 -34.58 -10.94
CA LYS A 2 15.80 -33.79 -10.37
C LYS A 2 15.28 -32.99 -9.17
N VAL A 3 15.97 -33.03 -8.04
CA VAL A 3 15.63 -32.29 -6.81
C VAL A 3 16.81 -31.39 -6.44
N LYS A 4 16.53 -30.14 -6.04
CA LYS A 4 17.53 -29.18 -5.58
C LYS A 4 17.11 -28.59 -4.24
N ARG A 5 18.06 -28.49 -3.29
CA ARG A 5 17.89 -27.73 -2.07
C ARG A 5 18.06 -26.24 -2.37
N VAL A 6 17.14 -25.42 -1.89
CA VAL A 6 17.19 -23.95 -2.01
C VAL A 6 16.98 -23.32 -0.65
N ASN A 7 17.69 -22.22 -0.38
CA ASN A 7 17.45 -21.45 0.83
C ASN A 7 16.12 -20.71 0.70
N ARG A 8 15.34 -20.69 1.78
CA ARG A 8 14.12 -19.91 1.88
C ARG A 8 14.37 -18.74 2.82
N TYR A 9 14.15 -17.54 2.32
CA TYR A 9 14.26 -16.29 3.06
C TYR A 9 12.85 -15.76 3.31
N TYR A 10 12.62 -15.20 4.49
CA TYR A 10 11.32 -14.70 4.93
C TYR A 10 11.44 -13.21 5.20
N CYS A 11 10.39 -12.47 4.84
CA CYS A 11 10.22 -11.08 5.21
C CYS A 11 9.91 -11.00 6.70
N GLU A 12 10.63 -10.19 7.47
CA GLU A 12 10.38 -10.05 8.90
C GLU A 12 9.00 -9.42 9.21
N TYR A 13 8.46 -8.63 8.29
CA TYR A 13 7.21 -7.89 8.50
C TYR A 13 5.96 -8.66 8.09
N CYS A 14 5.88 -9.11 6.83
CA CYS A 14 4.68 -9.80 6.31
C CYS A 14 4.82 -11.33 6.23
N LYS A 15 5.97 -11.88 6.62
CA LYS A 15 6.28 -13.33 6.57
C LYS A 15 6.22 -13.99 5.19
N LYS A 16 6.04 -13.19 4.11
CA LYS A 16 6.21 -13.65 2.72
C LYS A 16 7.61 -14.23 2.54
N SER A 17 7.72 -15.29 1.75
CA SER A 17 8.98 -15.97 1.57
C SER A 17 9.40 -16.08 0.10
N GLY A 18 10.71 -16.19 -0.13
CA GLY A 18 11.31 -16.28 -1.46
C GLY A 18 12.64 -17.05 -1.44
N CYS A 19 13.12 -17.44 -2.63
CA CYS A 19 14.33 -18.25 -2.76
C CYS A 19 15.62 -17.42 -3.01
N SER A 20 15.54 -16.09 -3.01
CA SER A 20 16.65 -15.18 -3.30
C SER A 20 16.77 -14.13 -2.19
N ALA A 21 17.96 -14.04 -1.57
CA ALA A 21 18.24 -13.08 -0.51
C ALA A 21 18.09 -11.63 -1.01
N ARG A 22 18.65 -11.31 -2.18
CA ARG A 22 18.55 -9.96 -2.77
C ARG A 22 17.11 -9.55 -3.02
N HIS A 23 16.31 -10.44 -3.61
CA HIS A 23 14.90 -10.16 -3.86
C HIS A 23 14.14 -9.91 -2.54
N MET A 24 14.42 -10.72 -1.51
CA MET A 24 13.77 -10.55 -0.22
C MET A 24 14.19 -9.26 0.51
N ARG A 25 15.46 -8.83 0.41
CA ARG A 25 15.88 -7.52 0.92
C ARG A 25 15.09 -6.37 0.28
N HIS A 26 14.98 -6.37 -1.05
CA HIS A 26 14.18 -5.35 -1.75
C HIS A 26 12.68 -5.43 -1.41
N HIS A 27 12.17 -6.64 -1.17
CA HIS A 27 10.79 -6.80 -0.71
C HIS A 27 10.60 -6.20 0.68
N GLU A 28 11.49 -6.48 1.64
CA GLU A 28 11.41 -5.92 3.00
C GLU A 28 11.47 -4.40 3.00
N GLU A 29 12.38 -3.81 2.24
CA GLU A 29 12.51 -2.35 2.07
C GLU A 29 11.20 -1.70 1.58
N ARG A 30 10.40 -2.41 0.79
CA ARG A 30 9.17 -1.89 0.16
C ARG A 30 7.89 -2.49 0.73
N CYS A 31 8.01 -3.35 1.73
CA CYS A 31 6.90 -4.13 2.26
C CYS A 31 5.83 -3.20 2.82
N THR A 32 4.56 -3.45 2.52
CA THR A 32 3.46 -2.64 3.06
C THR A 32 3.34 -2.74 4.58
N MET A 33 3.84 -3.83 5.19
CA MET A 33 3.87 -4.03 6.64
C MET A 33 5.14 -3.51 7.32
N ASN A 34 6.11 -2.98 6.56
CA ASN A 34 7.31 -2.38 7.14
C ASN A 34 7.02 -0.91 7.51
N PRO A 35 7.17 -0.49 8.79
CA PRO A 35 6.98 0.91 9.20
C PRO A 35 7.94 1.86 8.46
N GLY A 36 9.19 1.42 8.24
CA GLY A 36 10.22 2.16 7.50
C GLY A 36 10.23 1.89 6.00
N ARG A 37 9.07 1.53 5.41
CA ARG A 37 9.00 1.20 3.98
C ARG A 37 9.36 2.39 3.09
N LYS A 38 9.97 2.08 1.94
CA LYS A 38 10.21 3.04 0.86
C LYS A 38 9.20 2.81 -0.26
N CYS A 39 8.32 3.77 -0.49
CA CYS A 39 7.27 3.70 -1.49
C CYS A 39 7.83 3.92 -2.90
N GLY A 40 7.71 2.92 -3.77
CA GLY A 40 8.08 3.08 -5.18
C GLY A 40 7.12 3.96 -5.98
N MET A 41 5.88 4.14 -5.51
CA MET A 41 4.85 4.91 -6.22
C MET A 41 4.97 6.41 -5.93
N CYS A 42 5.38 6.80 -4.73
CA CYS A 42 5.60 8.22 -4.38
C CYS A 42 6.61 8.87 -5.35
N GLY A 43 7.73 8.20 -5.65
CA GLY A 43 8.68 8.69 -6.64
C GLY A 43 8.21 8.65 -8.10
N LEU A 44 7.07 8.00 -8.39
CA LEU A 44 6.46 8.01 -9.72
C LEU A 44 5.56 9.23 -9.92
N ILE A 45 4.92 9.71 -8.86
CA ILE A 45 3.97 10.83 -8.88
C ILE A 45 4.55 12.12 -8.28
N ASP A 46 5.88 12.17 -8.11
CA ASP A 46 6.62 13.25 -7.45
C ASP A 46 6.06 13.67 -6.07
N ALA A 47 5.53 12.70 -5.32
CA ALA A 47 5.03 12.91 -3.97
C ALA A 47 6.08 12.58 -2.92
N GLU A 48 6.06 13.32 -1.81
CA GLU A 48 6.89 13.02 -0.65
C GLU A 48 6.18 11.98 0.23
N GLN A 49 6.84 10.84 0.49
CA GLN A 49 6.26 9.83 1.36
C GLN A 49 6.23 10.33 2.81
N GLN A 50 5.03 10.59 3.32
CA GLN A 50 4.83 10.88 4.74
C GLN A 50 5.19 9.67 5.63
N PRO A 51 5.66 9.90 6.87
CA PRO A 51 5.90 8.83 7.84
C PRO A 51 4.65 7.97 8.05
N MET A 52 4.83 6.65 8.19
CA MET A 52 3.69 5.74 8.38
C MET A 52 2.93 6.05 9.67
N GLU A 53 3.61 6.54 10.70
CA GLU A 53 3.02 6.97 11.96
C GLU A 53 1.97 8.07 11.76
N THR A 54 2.26 9.04 10.88
CA THR A 54 1.33 10.13 10.54
C THR A 54 0.09 9.57 9.85
N LEU A 55 0.26 8.64 8.90
CA LEU A 55 -0.85 8.01 8.19
C LEU A 55 -1.72 7.15 9.13
N LEU A 56 -1.09 6.42 10.06
CA LEU A 56 -1.78 5.56 11.02
C LEU A 56 -2.55 6.35 12.10
N ALA A 57 -2.13 7.58 12.40
CA ALA A 57 -2.79 8.45 13.37
C ALA A 57 -4.16 8.95 12.90
N VAL A 58 -4.36 9.04 11.58
CA VAL A 58 -5.62 9.48 10.96
C VAL A 58 -6.69 8.40 11.05
N LEU A 59 -6.28 7.14 10.95
CA LEU A 59 -7.20 6.01 10.93
C LEU A 59 -7.72 5.69 12.34
N PRO A 60 -9.04 5.46 12.50
CA PRO A 60 -9.62 5.11 13.78
C PRO A 60 -9.22 3.67 14.17
N ASP A 61 -9.47 3.29 15.43
CA ASP A 61 -9.21 1.92 15.89
C ASP A 61 -10.18 0.93 15.21
N PRO A 62 -9.68 -0.02 14.39
CA PRO A 62 -10.54 -0.97 13.68
C PRO A 62 -11.38 -1.83 14.62
N ALA A 63 -10.96 -2.06 15.86
CA ALA A 63 -11.70 -2.88 16.83
C ALA A 63 -13.12 -2.36 17.10
N LEU A 64 -13.34 -1.05 16.94
CA LEU A 64 -14.65 -0.42 17.12
C LEU A 64 -15.64 -0.72 16.00
N PHE A 65 -15.16 -1.18 14.84
CA PHE A 65 -15.97 -1.37 13.63
C PHE A 65 -16.14 -2.85 13.25
N TRP A 66 -15.47 -3.74 13.96
CA TRP A 66 -15.69 -5.18 13.87
C TRP A 66 -16.92 -5.59 14.69
N LYS A 67 -17.84 -6.28 14.03
CA LYS A 67 -18.96 -6.95 14.69
C LYS A 67 -18.98 -8.41 14.26
N ASP A 68 -18.72 -9.31 15.21
CA ASP A 68 -18.56 -10.74 14.97
C ASP A 68 -17.49 -11.03 13.90
N TRP A 69 -17.90 -11.24 12.65
CA TRP A 69 -17.07 -11.54 11.49
C TRP A 69 -17.17 -10.48 10.38
N ALA A 70 -17.97 -9.43 10.58
CA ALA A 70 -18.22 -8.39 9.60
C ALA A 70 -17.57 -7.07 10.03
N PHE A 71 -16.88 -6.44 9.08
CA PHE A 71 -16.36 -5.08 9.24
C PHE A 71 -17.37 -4.08 8.68
N THR A 72 -17.75 -3.09 9.48
CA THR A 72 -18.75 -2.10 9.08
C THR A 72 -18.08 -0.88 8.49
N TYR A 73 -18.37 -0.56 7.23
CA TYR A 73 -17.93 0.67 6.59
C TYR A 73 -18.83 1.84 7.03
N THR A 74 -18.35 2.67 7.96
CA THR A 74 -19.09 3.80 8.53
C THR A 74 -18.65 5.12 7.91
N ALA A 75 -19.44 6.18 8.12
CA ALA A 75 -19.09 7.54 7.72
C ALA A 75 -17.76 8.03 8.36
N GLU A 76 -17.43 7.55 9.55
CA GLU A 76 -16.16 7.85 10.22
C GLU A 76 -14.97 7.26 9.48
N ILE A 77 -15.06 5.99 9.07
CA ILE A 77 -14.00 5.35 8.26
C ILE A 77 -13.91 6.02 6.90
N GLN A 78 -15.04 6.33 6.27
CA GLN A 78 -15.06 7.03 4.99
C GLN A 78 -14.34 8.38 5.07
N LYS A 79 -14.62 9.17 6.11
CA LYS A 79 -13.92 10.43 6.35
C LYS A 79 -12.43 10.20 6.59
N ALA A 80 -12.07 9.22 7.42
CA ALA A 80 -10.66 8.91 7.70
C ALA A 80 -9.89 8.45 6.45
N VAL A 81 -10.54 7.73 5.53
CA VAL A 81 -9.95 7.34 4.23
C VAL A 81 -9.78 8.56 3.33
N ALA A 82 -10.73 9.51 3.33
CA ALA A 82 -10.58 10.77 2.61
C ALA A 82 -9.42 11.61 3.15
N ASP A 83 -9.35 11.81 4.47
CA ASP A 83 -8.25 12.52 5.13
C ASP A 83 -6.89 11.82 4.85
N LEU A 84 -6.88 10.49 4.85
CA LEU A 84 -5.70 9.69 4.51
C LEU A 84 -5.25 9.89 3.05
N ARG A 85 -6.18 10.07 2.11
CA ARG A 85 -5.85 10.36 0.71
C ARG A 85 -5.14 11.70 0.58
N GLU A 86 -5.59 12.72 1.28
CA GLU A 86 -4.97 14.05 1.26
C GLU A 86 -3.54 13.99 1.81
N ILE A 87 -3.35 13.35 2.96
CA ILE A 87 -2.02 13.26 3.61
C ILE A 87 -1.05 12.40 2.80
N ALA A 88 -1.56 11.38 2.09
CA ALA A 88 -0.73 10.52 1.24
C ALA A 88 -0.48 11.10 -0.16
N ASP A 89 -0.88 12.34 -0.45
CA ASP A 89 -0.85 12.98 -1.77
C ASP A 89 -1.49 12.08 -2.86
N GLY A 90 -2.57 11.39 -2.50
CA GLY A 90 -3.27 10.45 -3.38
C GLY A 90 -2.47 9.19 -3.75
N CYS A 91 -1.38 8.87 -3.05
CA CYS A 91 -0.56 7.69 -3.36
C CYS A 91 -1.26 6.38 -2.97
N PRO A 92 -1.69 5.53 -3.93
CA PRO A 92 -2.47 4.33 -3.62
C PRO A 92 -1.68 3.29 -2.82
N ALA A 93 -0.35 3.24 -2.99
CA ALA A 93 0.50 2.32 -2.26
C ALA A 93 0.72 2.72 -0.80
N CYS A 94 0.69 4.01 -0.47
CA CYS A 94 0.78 4.50 0.91
C CYS A 94 -0.55 4.33 1.64
N ILE A 95 -1.68 4.63 0.97
CA ILE A 95 -3.02 4.37 1.50
C ILE A 95 -3.19 2.88 1.83
N LEU A 96 -2.86 1.99 0.88
CA LEU A 96 -2.89 0.54 1.10
C LEU A 96 -2.02 0.12 2.30
N ALA A 97 -0.80 0.64 2.41
CA ALA A 97 0.09 0.31 3.51
C ALA A 97 -0.49 0.71 4.87
N ALA A 98 -1.08 1.91 4.98
CA ALA A 98 -1.69 2.39 6.21
C ALA A 98 -2.88 1.52 6.64
N LEU A 99 -3.77 1.19 5.70
CA LEU A 99 -4.93 0.33 5.96
C LEU A 99 -4.51 -1.06 6.45
N LEU A 100 -3.51 -1.67 5.79
CA LEU A 100 -3.00 -3.00 6.16
C LEU A 100 -2.31 -2.99 7.52
N GLN A 101 -1.46 -2.00 7.80
CA GLN A 101 -0.77 -1.88 9.10
C GLN A 101 -1.74 -1.60 10.24
N LYS A 102 -2.81 -0.83 9.99
CA LYS A 102 -3.87 -0.59 10.97
C LYS A 102 -4.72 -1.83 11.20
N GLY A 103 -4.84 -2.73 10.22
CA GLY A 103 -5.71 -3.91 10.28
C GLY A 103 -7.13 -3.66 9.77
N ILE A 104 -7.32 -2.62 8.95
CA ILE A 104 -8.60 -2.34 8.29
C ILE A 104 -8.68 -3.19 7.01
N PRO A 105 -9.74 -4.00 6.82
CA PRO A 105 -9.87 -4.84 5.65
C PRO A 105 -10.16 -3.99 4.41
N VAL A 106 -9.20 -3.94 3.49
CA VAL A 106 -9.27 -3.16 2.25
C VAL A 106 -10.52 -3.50 1.42
N GLY A 107 -10.92 -4.77 1.38
CA GLY A 107 -12.12 -5.19 0.65
C GLY A 107 -13.45 -4.71 1.23
N ALA A 108 -13.45 -4.13 2.43
CA ALA A 108 -14.64 -3.52 3.04
C ALA A 108 -14.77 -2.02 2.73
N ILE A 109 -13.77 -1.41 2.08
CA ILE A 109 -13.75 0.01 1.74
C ILE A 109 -14.22 0.16 0.29
N TYR A 110 -15.40 0.76 0.08
CA TYR A 110 -16.03 0.80 -1.25
C TYR A 110 -15.49 1.88 -2.18
N ASP A 111 -14.92 2.95 -1.63
CA ASP A 111 -14.40 4.10 -2.37
C ASP A 111 -12.88 4.03 -2.59
N PHE A 112 -12.25 2.90 -2.29
CA PHE A 112 -10.82 2.66 -2.54
C PHE A 112 -10.61 1.31 -3.23
N ASN A 113 -10.18 1.36 -4.50
CA ASN A 113 -9.80 0.18 -5.25
C ASN A 113 -8.32 0.30 -5.66
N PHE A 114 -7.47 -0.42 -4.94
CA PHE A 114 -6.02 -0.35 -5.14
C PHE A 114 -5.58 -0.60 -6.59
N ARG A 115 -6.23 -1.53 -7.29
CA ARG A 115 -5.88 -1.87 -8.67
C ARG A 115 -6.21 -0.72 -9.61
N GLU A 116 -7.43 -0.21 -9.54
CA GLU A 116 -7.90 0.89 -10.40
C GLU A 116 -7.09 2.16 -10.16
N GLU A 117 -6.76 2.47 -8.91
CA GLU A 117 -5.95 3.65 -8.59
C GLU A 117 -4.50 3.51 -9.07
N CYS A 118 -3.91 2.32 -8.96
CA CYS A 118 -2.58 2.07 -9.53
C CYS A 118 -2.61 2.21 -11.06
N ASP A 119 -3.62 1.64 -11.72
CA ASP A 119 -3.78 1.71 -13.17
C ASP A 119 -3.93 3.17 -13.62
N GLY A 120 -4.68 4.00 -12.88
CA GLY A 120 -4.81 5.44 -13.14
C GLY A 120 -3.54 6.25 -12.88
N VAL A 121 -2.72 5.88 -11.89
CA VAL A 121 -1.39 6.48 -11.69
C VAL A 121 -0.46 6.14 -12.86
N TRP A 122 -0.42 4.88 -13.30
CA TRP A 122 0.40 4.47 -14.43
C TRP A 122 -0.06 5.09 -15.75
N ALA A 123 -1.37 5.22 -15.97
CA ALA A 123 -1.92 5.88 -17.15
C ALA A 123 -1.40 7.33 -17.25
N ARG A 124 -1.53 8.11 -16.16
CA ARG A 124 -1.05 9.49 -16.08
C ARG A 124 0.46 9.58 -16.29
N PHE A 125 1.24 8.73 -15.62
CA PHE A 125 2.69 8.72 -15.77
C PHE A 125 3.13 8.39 -17.22
N ASN A 126 2.46 7.43 -17.85
CA ASN A 126 2.76 7.06 -19.24
C ASN A 126 2.33 8.16 -20.22
N GLU A 127 1.21 8.82 -19.97
CA GLU A 127 0.75 9.98 -20.75
C GLU A 127 1.72 11.15 -20.62
N GLU A 128 2.19 11.49 -19.42
CA GLU A 128 3.19 12.55 -19.24
C GLU A 128 4.54 12.22 -19.91
N LYS A 129 4.95 10.95 -19.86
CA LYS A 129 6.25 10.52 -20.38
C LYS A 129 6.27 10.25 -21.88
N TYR A 130 5.14 9.83 -22.45
CA TYR A 130 5.05 9.34 -23.83
C TYR A 130 3.89 9.96 -24.63
N GLY A 131 3.03 10.76 -24.00
CA GLY A 131 1.97 11.54 -24.63
C GLY A 131 2.54 12.81 -25.23
N GLU A 132 2.93 12.71 -26.50
CA GLU A 132 3.33 13.78 -27.43
C GLU A 132 4.81 14.24 -27.40
N GLU A 133 5.62 13.74 -28.36
CA GLU A 133 6.33 14.66 -29.27
C GLU A 133 5.42 14.86 -30.49
N PRO A 134 4.77 16.01 -30.68
CA PRO A 134 4.21 16.38 -31.98
C PRO A 134 5.35 16.90 -32.87
N ALA A 135 5.44 16.33 -34.07
CA ALA A 135 6.31 16.80 -35.16
C ALA A 135 5.90 18.18 -35.69
#